data_AF-A0A7G9QY44-F1
#
_entry.id   AF-A0A7G9QY44-F1
#
_cell.length_a   1.000
_cell.length_b   1.000
_cell.length_c   1.000
_cell.angle_alpha   90.00
_cell.angle_beta   90.00
_cell.angle_gamma   90.00
#
_symmetry.space_group_name_H-M   'P 1'
#
loop_
_entity.id
_entity.type
_entity.pdbx_description
1 polymer ?
#
loop_
_entity_poly.entity_id
_entity_poly.type
_entity_poly.pdbx_seq_one_letter_code
_entity_poly.pdbx_strand_id
1 'polypeptide(L)'
;MSADDISYRVKTASKSFVQLVESAPDATDIFKVGDKVMVCNAAMTGFAEIASISGQTVTFTAELEFDPSLTDYGDAASISIARYRNNQWLVKANGGATGNSLYVNRNGGGDQEVANGVQSMGLTYHQFANGNPNTYVAAPGNFQYVDAVRMYMPLRAVMPSKAPGESDVVNRNVASAVSIRNRTL
;
A
#
# COMPACT_ATOMS: atom_id res chain seq x y z
N MET A 1 -11.08 -1.54 -12.51
CA MET A 1 -9.93 -2.42 -12.24
C MET A 1 -9.44 -2.11 -10.85
N SER A 2 -9.77 -2.96 -9.88
CA SER A 2 -9.30 -2.91 -8.50
C SER A 2 -8.89 -4.32 -8.15
N ALA A 3 -7.62 -4.61 -8.36
CA ALA A 3 -6.88 -5.69 -7.76
C ALA A 3 -5.49 -5.11 -7.51
N ASP A 4 -4.88 -5.46 -6.38
CA ASP A 4 -3.54 -5.06 -5.99
C ASP A 4 -2.56 -5.13 -7.18
N ASP A 5 -2.06 -3.98 -7.66
CA ASP A 5 -1.01 -4.01 -8.68
C ASP A 5 0.28 -4.49 -8.01
N ILE A 6 0.43 -5.81 -8.10
CA ILE A 6 1.56 -6.65 -7.72
C ILE A 6 2.86 -6.04 -8.27
N SER A 7 3.96 -6.20 -7.54
CA SER A 7 5.29 -5.88 -8.05
C SER A 7 5.59 -6.74 -9.29
N TYR A 8 6.02 -6.12 -10.39
CA TYR A 8 6.31 -6.81 -11.64
C TYR A 8 7.75 -7.33 -11.65
N ARG A 9 7.94 -8.51 -12.24
CA ARG A 9 9.26 -9.14 -12.34
C ARG A 9 10.08 -8.49 -13.45
N VAL A 10 11.38 -8.46 -13.22
CA VAL A 10 12.32 -7.79 -14.09
C VAL A 10 13.16 -8.81 -14.87
N LYS A 11 13.28 -8.59 -16.17
CA LYS A 11 14.17 -9.34 -17.06
C LYS A 11 15.59 -8.79 -17.03
N THR A 12 15.70 -7.46 -17.01
CA THR A 12 16.96 -6.74 -16.82
C THR A 12 16.66 -5.34 -16.30
N ALA A 13 17.58 -4.79 -15.53
CA ALA A 13 17.50 -3.43 -15.02
C ALA A 13 18.87 -2.76 -15.06
N SER A 14 18.85 -1.44 -15.10
CA SER A 14 20.00 -0.59 -14.84
C SER A 14 19.55 0.61 -14.01
N LYS A 15 20.46 1.56 -13.78
CA LYS A 15 20.11 2.86 -13.20
C LYS A 15 19.00 3.60 -13.94
N SER A 16 18.89 3.43 -15.26
CA SER A 16 18.08 4.32 -16.11
C SER A 16 16.83 3.63 -16.67
N PHE A 17 16.70 2.30 -16.55
CA PHE A 17 15.53 1.58 -17.05
C PHE A 17 15.31 0.23 -16.35
N VAL A 18 14.11 -0.31 -16.55
CA VAL A 18 13.72 -1.67 -16.22
C VAL A 18 13.00 -2.30 -17.41
N GLN A 19 13.31 -3.54 -17.75
CA GLN A 19 12.56 -4.35 -18.71
C GLN A 19 11.76 -5.43 -17.99
N LEU A 20 10.46 -5.52 -18.24
CA LEU A 20 9.59 -6.54 -17.61
C LEU A 20 9.81 -7.94 -18.22
N VAL A 21 9.59 -8.98 -17.41
CA VAL A 21 9.65 -10.38 -17.88
C VAL A 21 8.41 -10.74 -18.68
N GLU A 22 7.25 -10.41 -18.15
CA GLU A 22 5.96 -10.77 -18.71
C GLU A 22 5.77 -10.07 -20.06
N SER A 23 5.23 -10.78 -21.05
CA SER A 23 4.87 -10.21 -22.35
C SER A 23 3.47 -9.59 -22.37
N ALA A 24 2.67 -9.83 -21.31
CA ALA A 24 1.33 -9.29 -21.14
C ALA A 24 1.00 -9.21 -19.63
N PRO A 25 0.25 -8.18 -19.16
CA PRO A 25 -0.20 -7.03 -19.96
C PRO A 25 0.99 -6.16 -20.41
N ASP A 26 0.75 -5.32 -21.43
CA ASP A 26 1.78 -4.41 -21.93
C ASP A 26 2.19 -3.44 -20.82
N ALA A 27 3.46 -3.02 -20.81
CA ALA A 27 3.95 -2.08 -19.81
C ALA A 27 3.18 -0.75 -19.84
N THR A 28 2.60 -0.37 -20.99
CA THR A 28 1.73 0.80 -21.12
C THR A 28 0.36 0.64 -20.48
N ASP A 29 -0.10 -0.58 -20.23
CA ASP A 29 -1.33 -0.85 -19.49
C ASP A 29 -1.07 -0.80 -17.98
N ILE A 30 0.11 -1.25 -17.57
CA ILE A 30 0.56 -1.28 -16.18
C ILE A 30 0.98 0.11 -15.70
N PHE A 31 1.83 0.78 -16.47
CA PHE A 31 2.52 2.02 -16.13
C PHE A 31 2.16 3.15 -17.09
N LYS A 32 2.35 4.40 -16.66
CA LYS A 32 2.15 5.62 -17.45
C LYS A 32 3.38 6.52 -17.29
N VAL A 33 3.68 7.29 -18.35
CA VAL A 33 4.70 8.35 -18.27
C VAL A 33 4.31 9.34 -17.17
N GLY A 34 5.27 9.75 -16.36
CA GLY A 34 5.08 10.58 -15.16
C GLY A 34 4.73 9.81 -13.89
N ASP A 35 4.45 8.50 -13.96
CA ASP A 35 4.28 7.69 -12.76
C ASP A 35 5.56 7.68 -11.93
N LYS A 36 5.40 7.80 -10.61
CA LYS A 36 6.44 7.44 -9.65
C LYS A 36 6.44 5.92 -9.47
N VAL A 37 7.60 5.31 -9.54
CA VAL A 37 7.80 3.87 -9.35
C VAL A 37 8.83 3.62 -8.26
N MET A 38 8.66 2.48 -7.59
CA MET A 38 9.63 1.90 -6.68
C MET A 38 10.28 0.72 -7.39
N VAL A 39 11.61 0.71 -7.45
CA VAL A 39 12.42 -0.40 -7.93
C VAL A 39 13.21 -0.94 -6.76
N CYS A 40 13.09 -2.22 -6.47
CA CYS A 40 13.77 -2.81 -5.32
C CYS A 40 14.27 -4.22 -5.59
N ASN A 41 15.28 -4.59 -4.82
CA ASN A 41 15.67 -5.97 -4.57
C ASN A 41 15.84 -6.17 -3.05
N ALA A 42 16.44 -7.27 -2.64
CA ALA A 42 16.62 -7.58 -1.23
C ALA A 42 17.60 -6.64 -0.50
N ALA A 43 18.50 -5.95 -1.21
CA ALA A 43 19.51 -5.07 -0.62
C ALA A 43 19.09 -3.60 -0.61
N MET A 44 18.47 -3.11 -1.68
CA MET A 44 18.18 -1.68 -1.88
C MET A 44 16.82 -1.43 -2.53
N THR A 45 16.26 -0.26 -2.22
CA THR A 45 15.02 0.28 -2.80
C THR A 45 15.28 1.68 -3.31
N GLY A 46 14.92 1.94 -4.56
CA GLY A 46 15.05 3.24 -5.21
C GLY A 46 13.71 3.70 -5.78
N PHE A 47 13.59 5.01 -5.97
CA PHE A 47 12.40 5.62 -6.54
C PHE A 47 12.77 6.39 -7.80
N ALA A 48 11.95 6.26 -8.83
CA ALA A 48 12.14 6.96 -10.10
C ALA A 48 10.80 7.46 -10.64
N GLU A 49 10.87 8.39 -11.59
CA GLU A 49 9.73 8.78 -12.43
C GLU A 49 9.90 8.18 -13.82
N ILE A 50 8.82 7.69 -14.42
CA ILE A 50 8.85 7.13 -15.77
C ILE A 50 8.92 8.25 -16.82
N ALA A 51 9.97 8.26 -17.62
CA ALA A 51 10.14 9.14 -18.78
C ALA A 51 9.42 8.62 -20.03
N SER A 52 9.58 7.33 -20.30
CA SER A 52 9.03 6.70 -21.50
C SER A 52 8.81 5.21 -21.30
N ILE A 53 7.91 4.65 -22.11
CA ILE A 53 7.61 3.23 -22.16
C ILE A 53 7.69 2.80 -23.62
N SER A 54 8.52 1.80 -23.92
CA SER A 54 8.66 1.23 -25.27
C SER A 54 8.67 -0.29 -25.19
N GLY A 55 7.62 -0.92 -25.69
CA GLY A 55 7.35 -2.34 -25.42
C GLY A 55 7.31 -2.58 -23.90
N GLN A 56 8.07 -3.57 -23.43
CA GLN A 56 8.20 -3.89 -22.00
C GLN A 56 9.31 -3.12 -21.27
N THR A 57 9.94 -2.13 -21.93
CA THR A 57 10.99 -1.33 -21.33
C THR A 57 10.42 -0.02 -20.77
N VAL A 58 10.61 0.18 -19.48
CA VAL A 58 10.26 1.39 -18.73
C VAL A 58 11.55 2.17 -18.47
N THR A 59 11.65 3.38 -19.02
CA THR A 59 12.82 4.26 -18.88
C THR A 59 12.53 5.36 -17.87
N PHE A 60 13.51 5.73 -17.07
CA PHE A 60 13.38 6.72 -16.01
C PHE A 60 13.81 8.13 -16.45
N THR A 61 13.15 9.17 -15.92
CA THR A 61 13.50 10.58 -16.16
C THR A 61 14.83 10.95 -15.52
N ALA A 62 15.05 10.48 -14.29
CA ALA A 62 16.31 10.57 -13.58
C ALA A 62 16.77 9.15 -13.25
N GLU A 63 18.09 8.95 -13.26
CA GLU A 63 18.68 7.68 -12.85
C GLU A 63 18.35 7.37 -11.39
N LEU A 64 18.14 6.08 -11.10
CA LEU A 64 18.12 5.57 -9.74
C LEU A 64 19.46 5.88 -9.05
N GLU A 65 19.40 6.10 -7.74
CA GLU A 65 20.57 6.39 -6.91
C GLU A 65 21.62 5.26 -6.93
N PHE A 66 21.20 4.04 -7.26
CA PHE A 66 22.02 2.85 -7.41
C PHE A 66 21.62 2.05 -8.66
N ASP A 67 22.52 1.18 -9.12
CA ASP A 67 22.18 0.20 -10.16
C ASP A 67 21.66 -1.08 -9.48
N PRO A 68 20.38 -1.43 -9.62
CA PRO A 68 19.81 -2.60 -8.97
C PRO A 68 20.44 -3.92 -9.45
N SER A 69 21.08 -3.96 -10.62
CA SER A 69 21.78 -5.15 -11.12
C SER A 69 23.18 -5.34 -10.51
N LEU A 70 23.73 -4.28 -9.90
CA LEU A 70 25.09 -4.27 -9.33
C LEU A 70 25.10 -4.36 -7.80
N THR A 71 23.95 -4.44 -7.13
CA THR A 71 23.91 -4.64 -5.68
C THR A 71 24.01 -6.12 -5.32
N ASP A 72 24.20 -6.41 -4.02
CA ASP A 72 23.93 -7.74 -3.50
C ASP A 72 22.48 -8.13 -3.87
N TYR A 73 22.31 -9.34 -4.40
CA TYR A 73 21.05 -9.84 -4.97
C TYR A 73 20.57 -9.10 -6.24
N GLY A 74 21.50 -8.60 -7.06
CA GLY A 74 21.23 -7.96 -8.35
C GLY A 74 20.78 -8.88 -9.49
N ASP A 75 20.57 -10.18 -9.23
CA ASP A 75 19.94 -11.06 -10.22
C ASP A 75 18.56 -10.52 -10.60
N ALA A 76 18.26 -10.47 -11.91
CA ALA A 76 17.01 -9.91 -12.40
C ALA A 76 15.75 -10.55 -11.77
N ALA A 77 15.82 -11.86 -11.45
CA ALA A 77 14.75 -12.59 -10.78
C ALA A 77 14.45 -12.09 -9.34
N SER A 78 15.39 -11.39 -8.72
CA SER A 78 15.28 -10.80 -7.37
C SER A 78 14.91 -9.31 -7.40
N ILE A 79 14.85 -8.70 -8.58
CA ILE A 79 14.49 -7.29 -8.76
C ILE A 79 13.01 -7.21 -9.13
N SER A 80 12.32 -6.24 -8.54
CA SER A 80 10.93 -5.94 -8.84
C SER A 80 10.69 -4.45 -9.01
N ILE A 81 9.67 -4.12 -9.80
CA ILE A 81 9.20 -2.75 -9.99
C ILE A 81 7.71 -2.66 -9.68
N ALA A 82 7.30 -1.64 -8.93
CA ALA A 82 5.91 -1.38 -8.62
C ALA A 82 5.60 0.12 -8.77
N ARG A 83 4.36 0.45 -9.13
CA ARG A 83 3.90 1.84 -9.12
C ARG A 83 3.85 2.32 -7.68
N TYR A 84 4.56 3.41 -7.38
CA TYR A 84 4.45 4.06 -6.09
C TYR A 84 3.09 4.78 -6.02
N ARG A 85 2.26 4.41 -5.05
CA ARG A 85 0.97 5.06 -4.80
C ARG A 85 0.97 5.61 -3.40
N ASN A 86 0.74 6.92 -3.29
CA ASN A 86 0.38 7.53 -2.02
C ASN A 86 -1.15 7.51 -1.89
N ASN A 87 -1.68 6.69 -0.97
CA ASN A 87 -3.10 6.65 -0.67
C ASN A 87 -3.31 7.14 0.75
N GLN A 88 -4.16 8.15 0.93
CA GLN A 88 -4.61 8.55 2.25
C GLN A 88 -5.96 7.93 2.53
N TRP A 89 -6.05 7.16 3.61
CA TRP A 89 -7.29 6.60 4.11
C TRP A 89 -7.81 7.49 5.24
N LEU A 90 -9.08 7.87 5.16
CA LEU A 90 -9.71 8.74 6.15
C LEU A 90 -11.15 8.32 6.42
N VAL A 91 -11.62 8.56 7.63
CA VAL A 91 -13.02 8.39 8.01
C VAL A 91 -13.64 9.77 8.13
N LYS A 92 -14.75 10.00 7.44
CA LYS A 92 -15.51 11.26 7.50
C LYS A 92 -17.01 11.02 7.47
N ALA A 93 -17.76 12.06 7.79
CA ALA A 93 -19.21 12.04 7.71
C ALA A 93 -19.67 11.79 6.26
N ASN A 94 -20.63 10.89 6.09
CA ASN A 94 -21.18 10.50 4.79
C ASN A 94 -22.57 11.09 4.51
N GLY A 95 -23.14 11.84 5.46
CA GLY A 95 -24.49 12.41 5.37
C GLY A 95 -25.64 11.38 5.38
N GLY A 96 -25.33 10.09 5.50
CA GLY A 96 -26.28 8.99 5.54
C GLY A 96 -26.59 8.52 6.95
N ALA A 97 -27.48 7.53 7.05
CA ALA A 97 -27.99 7.02 8.34
C ALA A 97 -26.90 6.42 9.26
N THR A 98 -25.80 5.94 8.69
CA THR A 98 -24.67 5.37 9.45
C THR A 98 -23.71 6.45 9.99
N GLY A 99 -23.87 7.71 9.57
CA GLY A 99 -23.09 8.87 10.02
C GLY A 99 -21.76 9.03 9.31
N ASN A 100 -20.92 7.99 9.29
CA ASN A 100 -19.56 8.03 8.75
C ASN A 100 -19.30 6.91 7.72
N SER A 101 -18.31 7.14 6.86
CA SER A 101 -17.76 6.13 5.94
C SER A 101 -16.23 6.20 5.90
N LEU A 102 -15.61 5.11 5.45
CA LEU A 102 -14.22 5.08 5.05
C LEU A 102 -14.10 5.61 3.62
N TYR A 103 -13.15 6.51 3.43
CA TYR A 103 -12.78 7.08 2.16
C TYR A 103 -11.30 6.82 1.88
N VAL A 104 -10.98 6.77 0.60
CA VAL A 104 -9.61 6.74 0.12
C VAL A 104 -9.39 7.91 -0.84
N ASN A 105 -8.32 8.64 -0.58
CA ASN A 105 -7.79 9.66 -1.46
C ASN A 105 -6.57 9.06 -2.16
N ARG A 106 -6.66 8.88 -3.48
CA ARG A 106 -5.59 8.25 -4.28
C ARG A 106 -4.75 9.35 -4.92
N ASN A 107 -3.48 9.42 -4.53
CA ASN A 107 -2.48 10.34 -5.06
C ASN A 107 -2.88 11.82 -5.02
N GLY A 108 -3.50 12.27 -3.91
CA GLY A 108 -3.96 13.65 -3.75
C GLY A 108 -5.22 14.00 -4.55
N GLY A 109 -5.91 13.00 -5.12
CA GLY A 109 -7.17 13.18 -5.83
C GLY A 109 -8.35 13.53 -4.91
N GLY A 110 -9.58 13.39 -5.42
CA GLY A 110 -10.77 13.52 -4.57
C GLY A 110 -10.97 12.30 -3.66
N ASP A 111 -11.63 12.51 -2.53
CA ASP A 111 -12.03 11.43 -1.63
C ASP A 111 -13.08 10.52 -2.29
N GLN A 112 -12.82 9.21 -2.30
CA GLN A 112 -13.72 8.21 -2.85
C GLN A 112 -14.25 7.33 -1.71
N GLU A 113 -15.57 7.26 -1.55
CA GLU A 113 -16.20 6.39 -0.55
C GLU A 113 -15.99 4.93 -0.91
N VAL A 114 -15.50 4.12 0.03
CA VAL A 114 -15.23 2.69 -0.22
C VAL A 114 -15.95 1.75 0.72
N ALA A 115 -16.31 2.21 1.93
CA ALA A 115 -17.07 1.42 2.88
C ALA A 115 -17.95 2.30 3.74
N ASN A 116 -19.26 2.05 3.69
CA ASN A 116 -20.24 2.76 4.49
C ASN A 116 -20.24 2.24 5.93
N GLY A 117 -20.42 3.15 6.90
CA GLY A 117 -20.61 2.80 8.30
C GLY A 117 -19.34 2.59 9.09
N VAL A 118 -18.16 2.77 8.50
CA VAL A 118 -16.90 2.81 9.24
C VAL A 118 -16.86 4.05 10.14
N GLN A 119 -16.79 3.85 11.45
CA GLN A 119 -16.87 4.93 12.43
C GLN A 119 -15.50 5.52 12.76
N SER A 120 -14.46 4.69 12.74
CA SER A 120 -13.07 5.11 12.85
C SER A 120 -12.16 4.01 12.29
N MET A 121 -10.90 4.34 12.04
CA MET A 121 -9.87 3.37 11.70
C MET A 121 -8.61 3.74 12.49
N GLY A 122 -8.14 2.81 13.32
CA GLY A 122 -6.91 2.94 14.08
C GLY A 122 -5.88 1.92 13.63
N LEU A 123 -4.64 2.38 13.42
CA LEU A 123 -3.48 1.52 13.24
C LEU A 123 -2.57 1.64 14.46
N THR A 124 -2.08 0.50 14.91
CA THR A 124 -1.06 0.41 15.96
C THR A 124 -0.02 -0.61 15.55
N TYR A 125 1.20 -0.46 16.04
CA TYR A 125 2.38 -1.13 15.54
C TYR A 125 3.08 -1.84 16.69
N HIS A 126 3.48 -3.08 16.44
CA HIS A 126 4.35 -3.84 17.33
C HIS A 126 5.80 -3.69 16.87
N GLN A 127 6.74 -3.71 17.82
CA GLN A 127 8.16 -3.63 17.54
C GLN A 127 8.89 -4.83 18.14
N PHE A 128 9.66 -5.57 17.35
CA PHE A 128 10.46 -6.69 17.84
C PHE A 128 11.70 -6.24 18.64
N ALA A 129 12.18 -5.02 18.39
CA ALA A 129 13.33 -4.42 19.06
C ALA A 129 13.11 -2.91 19.32
N ASN A 130 13.87 -2.36 20.27
CA ASN A 130 13.84 -0.93 20.65
C ASN A 130 12.42 -0.39 20.95
N GLY A 131 11.54 -1.27 21.45
CA GLY A 131 10.20 -0.98 21.92
C GLY A 131 9.80 -2.01 22.98
N ASN A 132 8.54 -1.97 23.44
CA ASN A 132 8.03 -3.01 24.34
C ASN A 132 7.35 -4.12 23.50
N PRO A 133 7.91 -5.35 23.48
CA PRO A 133 7.45 -6.47 22.66
C PRO A 133 6.13 -7.10 23.13
N ASN A 134 5.45 -6.51 24.12
CA ASN A 134 4.11 -6.91 24.54
C ASN A 134 3.06 -5.84 24.23
N THR A 135 3.44 -4.78 23.51
CA THR A 135 2.57 -3.61 23.30
C THR A 135 2.51 -3.22 21.84
N TYR A 136 1.36 -2.65 21.46
CA TYR A 136 1.19 -2.01 20.16
C TYR A 136 1.06 -0.50 20.41
N VAL A 137 1.79 0.31 19.66
CA VAL A 137 1.83 1.77 19.79
C VAL A 137 1.37 2.45 18.51
N ALA A 138 0.75 3.63 18.62
CA ALA A 138 0.26 4.35 17.43
C ALA A 138 1.38 4.98 16.59
N ALA A 139 2.49 5.37 17.24
CA ALA A 139 3.62 6.02 16.60
C ALA A 139 4.95 5.41 17.09
N PRO A 140 5.44 4.36 16.42
CA PRO A 140 6.78 3.83 16.63
C PRO A 140 7.84 4.92 16.58
N GLY A 141 8.80 4.87 17.50
CA GLY A 141 9.97 5.75 17.43
C GLY A 141 10.91 5.39 16.28
N ASN A 142 10.89 4.14 15.84
CA ASN A 142 11.63 3.67 14.67
C ASN A 142 10.85 2.55 13.96
N PHE A 143 10.43 2.82 12.72
CA PHE A 143 9.67 1.88 11.91
C PHE A 143 10.50 0.70 11.38
N GLN A 144 11.84 0.76 11.40
CA GLN A 144 12.70 -0.36 11.02
C GLN A 144 12.55 -1.58 11.94
N TYR A 145 12.06 -1.38 13.17
CA TYR A 145 11.85 -2.46 14.12
C TYR A 145 10.41 -2.97 14.15
N VAL A 146 9.53 -2.46 13.28
CA VAL A 146 8.15 -2.94 13.22
C VAL A 146 8.10 -4.30 12.54
N ASP A 147 7.40 -5.25 13.17
CA ASP A 147 7.23 -6.63 12.74
C ASP A 147 5.74 -7.08 12.72
N ALA A 148 4.83 -6.25 13.23
CA ALA A 148 3.40 -6.45 13.06
C ALA A 148 2.61 -5.14 13.13
N VAL A 149 1.47 -5.11 12.44
CA VAL A 149 0.50 -4.02 12.45
C VAL A 149 -0.84 -4.56 12.90
N ARG A 150 -1.50 -3.84 13.80
CA ARG A 150 -2.86 -4.12 14.24
C ARG A 150 -3.78 -3.01 13.77
N MET A 151 -4.83 -3.41 13.09
CA MET A 151 -5.91 -2.54 12.66
C MET A 151 -7.14 -2.75 13.56
N TYR A 152 -7.77 -1.64 13.94
CA TYR A 152 -9.04 -1.62 14.66
C TYR A 152 -10.03 -0.72 13.92
N MET A 153 -11.22 -1.24 13.65
CA MET A 153 -12.24 -0.58 12.84
C MET A 153 -13.64 -0.85 13.40
N PRO A 154 -14.22 0.08 14.18
CA PRO A 154 -15.62 0.04 14.56
C PRO A 154 -16.51 0.32 13.35
N LEU A 155 -17.54 -0.50 13.19
CA LEU A 155 -18.54 -0.46 12.14
C LEU A 155 -19.91 -0.20 12.74
N ARG A 156 -20.72 0.58 12.03
CA ARG A 156 -22.13 0.80 12.30
C ARG A 156 -22.95 0.45 11.06
N ALA A 157 -23.92 -0.43 11.24
CA ALA A 157 -24.99 -0.64 10.28
C ALA A 157 -26.30 -0.07 10.84
N VAL A 158 -27.20 0.33 9.94
CA VAL A 158 -28.59 0.67 10.26
C VAL A 158 -29.48 -0.34 9.54
N MET A 159 -30.26 -1.09 10.31
CA MET A 159 -31.18 -2.10 9.79
C MET A 159 -32.36 -1.42 9.08
N PRO A 160 -32.83 -1.95 7.94
CA PRO A 160 -33.97 -1.37 7.22
C PRO A 160 -35.28 -1.38 8.01
N SER A 161 -35.40 -2.27 9.00
CA SER A 161 -36.56 -2.40 9.87
C SER A 161 -36.15 -2.82 11.28
N LYS A 162 -37.01 -2.53 12.26
CA LYS A 162 -36.86 -2.88 13.68
C LYS A 162 -38.22 -3.18 14.30
N ALA A 163 -38.27 -4.00 15.35
CA ALA A 163 -39.49 -4.10 16.13
C ALA A 163 -39.73 -2.82 16.96
N PRO A 164 -40.99 -2.51 17.33
CA PRO A 164 -41.27 -1.39 18.23
C PRO A 164 -40.47 -1.51 19.53
N GLY A 165 -39.73 -0.45 19.88
CA GLY A 165 -38.90 -0.41 21.09
C GLY A 165 -37.44 -0.84 20.90
N GLU A 166 -37.05 -1.33 19.73
CA GLU A 166 -35.65 -1.72 19.44
C GLU A 166 -34.83 -0.59 18.79
N SER A 167 -33.51 -0.75 18.80
CA SER A 167 -32.56 0.04 18.02
C SER A 167 -32.40 -0.59 16.63
N ASP A 168 -32.52 0.20 15.57
CA ASP A 168 -32.11 -0.17 14.21
C ASP A 168 -30.59 -0.08 14.02
N VAL A 169 -29.87 0.54 14.96
CA VAL A 169 -28.41 0.65 14.91
C VAL A 169 -27.75 -0.61 15.45
N VAL A 170 -26.89 -1.22 14.63
CA VAL A 170 -26.02 -2.34 15.01
C VAL A 170 -24.57 -1.88 14.95
N ASN A 171 -23.85 -1.97 16.06
CA ASN A 171 -22.42 -1.67 16.12
C ASN A 171 -21.60 -2.97 16.23
N ARG A 172 -20.50 -3.05 15.48
CA ARG A 172 -19.54 -4.17 15.50
C ARG A 172 -18.12 -3.63 15.56
N ASN A 173 -17.21 -4.37 16.16
CA ASN A 173 -15.78 -4.05 16.13
C ASN A 173 -15.06 -5.11 15.31
N VAL A 174 -14.28 -4.66 14.33
CA VAL A 174 -13.39 -5.52 13.57
C VAL A 174 -11.96 -5.20 13.97
N ALA A 175 -11.18 -6.23 14.29
CA ALA A 175 -9.76 -6.11 14.55
C ALA A 175 -9.01 -7.16 13.75
N SER A 176 -7.85 -6.79 13.21
CA SER A 176 -6.94 -7.70 12.52
C SER A 176 -5.50 -7.37 12.90
N ALA A 177 -4.65 -8.39 12.98
CA ALA A 177 -3.22 -8.25 13.15
C ALA A 177 -2.51 -8.94 12.00
N VAL A 178 -1.60 -8.22 11.34
CA VAL A 178 -0.79 -8.72 10.23
C VAL A 178 0.67 -8.66 10.65
N SER A 179 1.37 -9.79 10.54
CA SER A 179 2.83 -9.81 10.72
C SER A 179 3.52 -9.33 9.46
N ILE A 180 4.51 -8.47 9.63
CA ILE A 180 5.43 -8.03 8.59
C ILE A 180 6.71 -8.84 8.78
N ARG A 181 7.10 -9.60 7.75
CA ARG A 181 8.43 -10.22 7.76
C ARG A 181 9.48 -9.13 7.71
N ASN A 182 10.13 -8.92 8.84
CA ASN A 182 11.38 -8.18 8.88
C ASN A 182 12.50 -9.18 8.59
N ARG A 183 13.21 -9.00 7.47
CA ARG A 183 14.42 -9.78 7.20
C ARG A 183 15.51 -9.21 8.09
N THR A 184 15.70 -9.84 9.25
CA THR A 184 16.98 -9.74 9.94
C THR A 184 18.06 -10.24 8.99
N LEU A 185 19.08 -9.42 8.75
CA LEU A 185 20.29 -9.78 7.99
C LEU A 185 20.96 -11.01 8.60
#